data_AF-A0A0G0K5F4-F1
#
_entry.id   AF-A0A0G0K5F4-F1
#
_cell.length_a   1.000
_cell.length_b   1.000
_cell.length_c   1.000
_cell.angle_alpha   90.00
_cell.angle_beta   90.00
_cell.angle_gamma   90.00
#
_symmetry.space_group_name_H-M   'P 1'
#
loop_
_entity.id
_entity.type
_entity.pdbx_description
1 polymer ?
#
loop_
_entity_poly.entity_id
_entity_poly.type
_entity_poly.pdbx_seq_one_letter_code
_entity_poly.pdbx_strand_id
1 'polypeptide(L)'
;MNTPDLMLNLDYQFNMPKRIEKKAVPELFQKVLDGDKTFDLRLNRFECNVGDILVLREWDPKKNNYTGRVIEKEITFVLKTKELDFWPEEEIEKHGYVVMGFK
;
A
#
# COMPACT_ATOMS: atom_id res chain seq x y z
N MET A 1 22.82 19.92 24.69
CA MET A 1 22.11 19.70 23.42
C MET A 1 20.76 20.36 23.53
N ASN A 2 20.44 21.30 22.65
CA ASN A 2 19.22 22.09 22.75
C ASN A 2 18.01 21.26 22.30
N THR A 3 16.88 21.43 22.97
CA THR A 3 15.61 20.73 22.72
C THR A 3 15.07 20.81 21.27
N PRO A 4 15.32 21.85 20.44
CA PRO A 4 14.88 21.88 19.04
C PRO A 4 15.63 20.88 18.15
N ASP A 5 16.92 20.65 18.39
CA ASP A 5 17.71 19.70 17.60
C ASP A 5 17.31 18.25 17.88
N LEU A 6 16.77 17.98 19.08
CA LEU A 6 16.25 16.67 19.43
C LEU A 6 14.91 16.41 18.72
N MET A 7 14.02 17.41 18.67
CA MET A 7 12.74 17.34 17.94
C MET A 7 12.95 17.18 16.43
N LEU A 8 13.86 17.96 15.83
CA LEU A 8 14.16 17.88 14.38
C LEU A 8 14.74 16.51 13.99
N ASN A 9 15.60 15.92 14.82
CA ASN A 9 16.15 14.58 14.57
C ASN A 9 15.13 13.46 14.85
N LEU A 10 14.22 13.65 15.81
CA LEU A 10 13.15 12.70 16.10
C LEU A 10 12.12 12.71 14.97
N ASP A 11 11.72 13.89 14.50
CA ASP A 11 10.85 14.08 13.33
C ASP A 11 11.51 13.49 12.08
N TYR A 12 12.82 13.69 11.87
CA TYR A 12 13.53 13.10 10.73
C TYR A 12 13.59 11.56 10.81
N GLN A 13 13.81 10.98 12.00
CA GLN A 13 13.74 9.54 12.20
C GLN A 13 12.32 8.99 12.09
N PHE A 14 11.29 9.79 12.42
CA PHE A 14 9.87 9.44 12.25
C PHE A 14 9.37 9.58 10.82
N ASN A 15 10.04 10.41 10.01
CA ASN A 15 9.58 10.79 8.67
C ASN A 15 10.39 10.15 7.53
N MET A 16 11.21 9.14 7.84
CA MET A 16 11.81 8.28 6.82
C MET A 16 10.74 7.35 6.22
N PRO A 17 10.58 7.30 4.88
CA PRO A 17 9.64 6.40 4.22
C PRO A 17 9.80 4.97 4.70
N LYS A 18 8.74 4.39 5.29
CA LYS A 18 8.77 2.98 5.65
C LYS A 18 8.72 2.16 4.38
N ARG A 19 9.59 1.15 4.29
CA ARG A 19 9.55 0.15 3.22
C ARG A 19 8.68 -1.02 3.64
N ILE A 20 7.60 -1.26 2.91
CA ILE A 20 6.58 -2.26 3.23
C ILE A 20 6.62 -3.35 2.18
N GLU A 21 7.17 -4.51 2.53
CA GLU A 21 7.23 -5.64 1.60
C GLU A 21 5.93 -6.43 1.56
N LYS A 22 5.43 -6.70 0.35
CA LYS A 22 4.25 -7.52 0.11
C LYS A 22 4.45 -8.44 -1.09
N LYS A 23 3.83 -9.62 -1.02
CA LYS A 23 3.70 -10.52 -2.19
C LYS A 23 2.71 -9.92 -3.20
N ALA A 24 3.03 -10.09 -4.47
CA ALA A 24 2.12 -9.90 -5.59
C ALA A 24 2.13 -11.14 -6.48
N VAL A 25 0.96 -11.64 -6.85
CA VAL A 25 0.86 -12.76 -7.81
C VAL A 25 1.19 -12.26 -9.22
N PRO A 26 1.64 -13.12 -10.15
CA PRO A 26 2.23 -12.67 -11.40
C PRO A 26 1.32 -11.80 -12.28
N GLU A 27 0.04 -12.13 -12.33
CA GLU A 27 -0.93 -11.37 -13.12
C GLU A 27 -1.10 -9.93 -12.59
N LEU A 28 -1.26 -9.76 -11.27
CA LEU A 28 -1.41 -8.45 -10.66
C LEU A 28 -0.09 -7.67 -10.68
N PHE A 29 1.04 -8.35 -10.48
CA PHE A 29 2.36 -7.75 -10.58
C PHE A 29 2.57 -7.14 -11.96
N GLN A 30 2.26 -7.89 -13.02
CA GLN A 30 2.39 -7.43 -14.39
C GLN A 30 1.48 -6.21 -14.66
N LYS A 31 0.22 -6.22 -14.20
CA LYS A 31 -0.67 -5.06 -14.34
C LYS A 31 -0.16 -3.80 -13.63
N VAL A 32 0.50 -3.93 -12.48
CA VAL A 32 1.12 -2.79 -11.78
C VAL A 32 2.39 -2.31 -12.51
N LEU A 33 3.17 -3.25 -13.05
CA LEU A 33 4.36 -2.95 -13.86
C LEU A 33 4.00 -2.19 -15.14
N ASP A 34 2.93 -2.61 -15.82
CA ASP A 34 2.46 -2.01 -17.08
C ASP A 34 1.72 -0.67 -16.86
N GLY A 35 1.41 -0.31 -15.61
CA GLY A 35 0.67 0.90 -15.27
C GLY A 35 -0.84 0.80 -15.47
N ASP A 36 -1.37 -0.37 -15.81
CA ASP A 36 -2.82 -0.63 -15.92
C ASP A 36 -3.52 -0.65 -14.54
N LYS A 37 -2.78 -1.04 -13.50
CA LYS A 37 -3.26 -1.09 -12.12
C LYS A 37 -2.50 -0.09 -11.26
N THR A 38 -3.14 1.04 -10.98
CA THR A 38 -2.58 2.17 -10.23
C THR A 38 -2.96 2.18 -8.74
N PHE A 39 -3.52 1.07 -8.22
CA PHE A 39 -3.91 0.91 -6.81
C PHE A 39 -3.59 -0.49 -6.29
N ASP A 40 -3.43 -0.64 -4.97
CA ASP A 40 -3.28 -1.93 -4.28
C ASP A 40 -4.30 -2.00 -3.14
N LEU A 41 -5.12 -3.07 -3.10
CA LEU A 41 -6.18 -3.26 -2.11
C LEU A 41 -5.77 -4.40 -1.18
N ARG A 42 -5.77 -4.14 0.14
CA ARG A 42 -5.44 -5.13 1.16
C ARG A 42 -6.34 -5.02 2.37
N LEU A 43 -6.44 -6.12 3.11
CA LEU A 43 -6.98 -6.09 4.46
C LEU A 43 -6.12 -5.17 5.33
N ASN A 44 -6.79 -4.28 6.08
CA ASN A 44 -6.18 -3.32 6.98
C ASN A 44 -5.60 -4.00 8.23
N ARG A 45 -4.49 -4.74 8.06
CA ARG A 45 -3.76 -5.47 9.11
C ARG A 45 -2.32 -4.98 9.29
N PHE A 46 -1.96 -3.88 8.63
CA PHE A 46 -0.64 -3.28 8.71
C PHE A 46 -0.75 -1.78 8.47
N GLU A 47 0.09 -1.00 9.15
CA GLU A 47 0.15 0.45 8.93
C GLU A 47 0.97 0.79 7.69
N CYS A 48 0.43 1.71 6.90
CA CYS A 48 1.05 2.39 5.78
C CYS A 48 0.53 3.83 5.72
N ASN A 49 1.39 4.76 5.32
CA ASN A 49 1.08 6.18 5.19
C ASN A 49 1.47 6.68 3.81
N VAL A 50 0.94 7.85 3.44
CA VAL A 50 1.43 8.57 2.25
C VAL A 50 2.93 8.85 2.42
N GLY A 51 3.71 8.62 1.37
CA GLY A 51 5.17 8.71 1.36
C GLY A 51 5.90 7.41 1.65
N ASP A 52 5.24 6.38 2.20
CA ASP A 52 5.84 5.05 2.36
C ASP A 52 6.09 4.37 1.01
N ILE A 53 7.03 3.43 0.98
CA ILE A 53 7.34 2.64 -0.22
C ILE A 53 6.75 1.24 -0.11
N LEU A 54 5.79 0.91 -0.97
CA LEU A 54 5.29 -0.44 -1.14
C LEU A 54 6.24 -1.22 -2.08
N VAL A 55 6.91 -2.23 -1.52
CA VAL A 55 7.80 -3.13 -2.25
C VAL A 55 7.02 -4.39 -2.60
N LEU A 56 6.59 -4.51 -3.86
CA LEU A 56 5.90 -5.69 -4.36
C LEU A 56 6.94 -6.70 -4.87
N ARG A 57 6.99 -7.86 -4.22
CA ARG A 57 7.84 -8.99 -4.62
C ARG A 57 6.96 -10.01 -5.30
N GLU A 58 7.29 -10.34 -6.54
CA GLU A 58 6.50 -11.32 -7.26
C GLU A 58 6.66 -12.71 -6.64
N TRP A 59 5.52 -13.33 -6.36
CA TRP A 59 5.40 -14.66 -5.79
C TRP A 59 4.59 -15.55 -6.73
N ASP A 60 5.18 -16.65 -7.20
CA ASP A 60 4.49 -17.67 -7.98
C ASP A 60 3.83 -18.68 -7.03
N PRO A 61 2.50 -18.67 -6.85
CA PRO A 61 1.83 -19.61 -5.97
C PRO A 61 1.86 -21.06 -6.48
N LYS A 62 2.08 -21.28 -7.79
CA LYS A 62 2.17 -22.63 -8.36
C LYS A 62 3.51 -23.29 -8.03
N LYS A 63 4.58 -22.49 -8.01
CA LYS A 63 5.95 -22.94 -7.67
C LYS A 63 6.30 -22.75 -6.20
N ASN A 64 5.44 -22.08 -5.44
CA ASN A 64 5.64 -21.76 -4.02
C ASN A 64 6.97 -21.03 -3.77
N ASN A 65 7.36 -20.13 -4.68
CA ASN A 65 8.62 -19.40 -4.60
C ASN A 65 8.51 -17.96 -5.14
N TYR A 66 9.48 -17.14 -4.78
CA TYR A 66 9.68 -15.83 -5.41
C TYR A 66 10.34 -16.02 -6.77
N THR A 67 9.92 -15.24 -7.76
CA THR A 67 10.53 -15.27 -9.10
C THR A 67 11.80 -14.43 -9.20
N GLY A 68 12.04 -13.56 -8.21
CA GLY A 68 13.13 -12.57 -8.20
C GLY A 68 12.71 -11.19 -8.71
N ARG A 69 11.52 -11.05 -9.33
CA ARG A 69 11.02 -9.74 -9.77
C ARG A 69 10.54 -8.90 -8.59
N VAL A 70 10.87 -7.61 -8.62
CA VAL A 70 10.50 -6.62 -7.61
C VAL A 70 10.11 -5.32 -8.29
N ILE A 71 9.04 -4.69 -7.81
CA ILE A 71 8.70 -3.29 -8.15
C ILE A 71 8.45 -2.51 -6.86
N GLU A 72 8.80 -1.24 -6.89
CA GLU A 72 8.60 -0.31 -5.79
C GLU A 72 7.64 0.79 -6.23
N LYS A 73 6.69 1.12 -5.38
CA LYS A 73 5.73 2.20 -5.59
C LYS A 73 5.66 3.05 -4.33
N GLU A 74 5.80 4.37 -4.50
CA GLU A 74 5.45 5.30 -3.44
C GLU A 74 3.93 5.30 -3.24
N ILE A 75 3.51 5.23 -1.98
CA ILE A 75 2.11 5.35 -1.60
C ILE A 75 1.74 6.83 -1.63
N THR A 76 0.94 7.23 -2.62
CA THR A 76 0.50 8.62 -2.78
C THR A 76 -0.90 8.88 -2.24
N PHE A 77 -1.65 7.81 -1.92
CA PHE A 77 -3.00 7.87 -1.37
C PHE A 77 -3.30 6.63 -0.52
N VAL A 78 -3.98 6.83 0.61
CA VAL A 78 -4.44 5.75 1.50
C VAL A 78 -5.91 5.97 1.83
N LEU A 79 -6.72 4.93 1.66
CA LEU A 79 -8.12 4.88 2.05
C LEU A 79 -8.33 3.68 2.98
N LYS A 80 -8.78 3.94 4.21
CA LYS A 80 -9.11 2.91 5.19
C LYS A 80 -10.63 2.80 5.29
N THR A 81 -11.21 1.71 4.79
CA THR A 81 -12.68 1.58 4.65
C THR A 81 -13.45 1.57 5.97
N LYS A 82 -12.79 1.29 7.11
CA LYS A 82 -13.39 1.38 8.44
C LYS A 82 -13.45 2.81 9.00
N GLU A 83 -12.79 3.75 8.34
CA GLU A 83 -12.79 5.18 8.69
C GLU A 83 -13.77 5.98 7.82
N LEU A 84 -14.57 5.29 6.98
CA LEU A 84 -15.53 5.92 6.07
C LEU A 84 -16.94 5.88 6.66
N ASP A 85 -17.67 6.98 6.48
CA ASP A 85 -19.06 7.17 6.90
C ASP A 85 -19.98 7.59 5.74
N PHE A 86 -19.51 7.43 4.49
CA PHE A 86 -20.23 7.87 3.28
C PHE A 86 -21.57 7.16 3.05
N TRP A 87 -21.71 5.91 3.51
CA TRP A 87 -22.89 5.08 3.31
C TRP A 87 -23.24 4.29 4.57
N PRO A 88 -24.53 3.92 4.75
CA PRO A 88 -24.95 3.00 5.81
C PRO A 88 -24.25 1.63 5.70
N GLU A 89 -24.05 0.96 6.84
CA GLU A 89 -23.41 -0.37 6.89
C GLU A 89 -24.16 -1.42 6.06
N GLU A 90 -25.50 -1.39 6.07
CA GLU A 90 -26.35 -2.31 5.29
C GLU A 90 -26.07 -2.22 3.78
N GLU A 91 -25.86 -1.01 3.25
CA GLU A 91 -25.55 -0.80 1.84
C GLU A 91 -24.11 -1.26 1.52
N ILE A 92 -23.17 -1.07 2.44
CA ILE A 92 -21.79 -1.56 2.32
C ILE A 92 -21.76 -3.09 2.32
N GLU A 93 -22.52 -3.75 3.20
CA GLU A 93 -22.62 -5.21 3.27
C GLU A 93 -23.22 -5.79 1.98
N LYS A 94 -24.23 -5.12 1.43
CA LYS A 94 -24.94 -5.55 0.23
C LYS A 94 -24.14 -5.34 -1.06
N HIS A 95 -23.41 -4.23 -1.17
CA HIS A 95 -22.80 -3.79 -2.44
C HIS A 95 -21.26 -3.78 -2.44
N GLY A 96 -20.63 -3.69 -1.27
CA GLY A 96 -19.19 -3.53 -1.15
C GLY A 96 -18.67 -2.20 -1.72
N TYR A 97 -17.37 -2.16 -2.01
CA TYR A 97 -16.70 -1.01 -2.59
C TYR A 97 -16.16 -1.33 -3.98
N VAL A 98 -16.20 -0.36 -4.88
CA VAL A 98 -15.50 -0.41 -6.17
C VAL A 98 -14.31 0.53 -6.14
N VAL A 99 -13.11 0.02 -6.46
CA VAL A 99 -11.89 0.82 -6.57
C VAL A 99 -11.56 0.99 -8.05
N MET A 100 -11.56 2.22 -8.54
CA MET A 100 -11.24 2.57 -9.92
C MET A 100 -9.88 3.26 -9.97
N GLY A 101 -8.94 2.68 -10.73
CA GLY A 101 -7.66 3.32 -11.04
C GLY A 101 -7.80 4.20 -12.27
N PHE A 102 -7.08 5.33 -12.29
CA PHE A 102 -6.99 6.23 -13.43
C PHE A 102 -5.59 6.16 -14.06
N LYS A 103 -5.49 6.54 -15.34
CA LYS A 103 -4.23 6.67 -16.10
C LYS A 103 -3.96 8.13 -16.38
#